data_AF-A0A0J1FCF1-F1
#
_entry.id   AF-A0A0J1FCF1-F1
#
_cell.length_a   1.000
_cell.length_b   1.000
_cell.length_c   1.000
_cell.angle_alpha   90.00
_cell.angle_beta   90.00
_cell.angle_gamma   90.00
#
_symmetry.space_group_name_H-M   'P 1'
#
loop_
_entity.id
_entity.type
_entity.pdbx_description
1 polymer ?
#
loop_
_entity_poly.entity_id
_entity_poly.type
_entity_poly.pdbx_seq_one_letter_code
_entity_poly.pdbx_strand_id
1 'polypeptide(L)'
;MGHDRGTVAGLLLRDLIVKGESPWEDVYRPSRFTASATVQFVAQNADVAFNLIAGKLQPGQGEIRPQPGEAVLASVDGKKTGVYIDAQRQVHAVDTTCTHLGCELQWNNAEHSWDCPCHGSRFDLDGEVLEGPAMQALEKRDVVLPE
;
A
#
# COMPACT_ATOMS: atom_id res chain seq x y z
N MET A 1 3.30 -16.74 7.88
CA MET A 1 4.29 -16.51 6.82
C MET A 1 4.64 -17.84 6.17
N GLY A 2 4.51 -17.93 4.84
CA GLY A 2 4.34 -19.18 4.07
C GLY A 2 5.60 -19.77 3.44
N HIS A 3 6.44 -20.45 4.22
CA HIS A 3 7.60 -21.18 3.69
C HIS A 3 7.24 -22.50 2.99
N ASP A 4 6.10 -23.10 3.34
CA ASP A 4 5.60 -24.38 2.81
C ASP A 4 5.07 -24.25 1.37
N ARG A 5 4.29 -23.21 1.10
CA ARG A 5 3.68 -22.98 -0.22
C ARG A 5 4.72 -22.67 -1.30
N GLY A 6 5.80 -21.97 -0.94
CA GLY A 6 6.91 -21.71 -1.86
C GLY A 6 7.63 -22.99 -2.29
N THR A 7 7.82 -23.93 -1.37
CA THR A 7 8.45 -25.23 -1.67
C THR A 7 7.57 -26.05 -2.63
N VAL A 8 6.26 -26.12 -2.38
CA VAL A 8 5.35 -26.84 -3.27
C VAL A 8 5.28 -26.19 -4.66
N ALA A 9 5.23 -24.86 -4.72
CA ALA A 9 5.29 -24.14 -6.00
C ALA A 9 6.57 -24.45 -6.78
N GLY A 10 7.72 -24.50 -6.10
CA GLY A 10 9.00 -24.86 -6.72
C GLY A 10 9.01 -26.29 -7.27
N LEU A 11 8.48 -27.26 -6.52
CA LEU A 11 8.37 -28.65 -6.96
C LEU A 11 7.41 -28.81 -8.15
N LEU A 12 6.27 -28.12 -8.11
CA LEU A 12 5.28 -28.09 -9.19
C LEU A 12 5.89 -27.50 -10.47
N LEU A 13 6.51 -26.32 -10.38
CA LEU A 13 7.14 -25.66 -11.54
C LEU A 13 8.29 -26.48 -12.11
N ARG A 14 9.14 -27.08 -11.26
CA ARG A 14 10.20 -28.00 -11.69
C ARG A 14 9.63 -29.15 -12.53
N ASP A 15 8.60 -29.83 -12.02
CA ASP A 15 8.02 -30.99 -12.71
C ASP A 15 7.36 -30.59 -14.03
N LEU A 16 6.62 -29.47 -14.06
CA LEU A 16 6.04 -28.95 -15.30
C LEU A 16 7.10 -28.60 -16.35
N ILE A 17 8.25 -28.05 -15.94
CA ILE A 17 9.35 -27.70 -16.87
C ILE A 17 10.11 -28.94 -17.35
N VAL A 18 10.47 -29.86 -16.45
CA VAL A 18 11.36 -30.99 -16.76
C VAL A 18 10.60 -32.18 -17.35
N LYS A 19 9.39 -32.44 -16.86
CA LYS A 19 8.59 -33.63 -17.20
C LYS A 19 7.37 -33.29 -18.07
N GLY A 20 6.95 -32.01 -18.10
CA GLY A 20 5.75 -31.58 -18.81
C GLY A 20 4.45 -31.78 -18.02
N GLU A 21 4.50 -32.40 -16.84
CA GLU A 21 3.34 -32.72 -16.00
C GLU A 21 3.73 -32.78 -14.51
N SER A 22 2.76 -32.66 -13.61
CA SER A 22 2.97 -32.84 -12.17
C SER A 22 1.80 -33.54 -11.50
N PRO A 23 2.03 -34.47 -10.55
CA PRO A 23 0.96 -35.06 -9.74
C PRO A 23 0.12 -34.06 -8.95
N TRP A 24 0.65 -32.84 -8.74
CA TRP A 24 0.00 -31.78 -7.97
C TRP A 24 -0.75 -30.78 -8.86
N GLU A 25 -0.71 -30.93 -10.18
CA GLU A 25 -1.24 -29.94 -11.11
C GLU A 25 -2.73 -29.66 -10.88
N ASP A 26 -3.55 -30.72 -10.77
CA ASP A 26 -5.00 -30.58 -10.54
C ASP A 26 -5.32 -29.91 -9.20
N VAL A 27 -4.53 -30.19 -8.15
CA VAL A 27 -4.74 -29.63 -6.80
C VAL A 27 -4.46 -28.13 -6.77
N TYR A 28 -3.42 -27.69 -7.51
CA TYR A 28 -2.97 -26.30 -7.54
C TYR A 28 -3.48 -25.51 -8.76
N ARG A 29 -4.36 -26.10 -9.58
CA ARG A 29 -4.88 -25.47 -10.79
C ARG A 29 -5.68 -24.19 -10.43
N PRO A 30 -5.30 -23.00 -10.93
CA PRO A 30 -6.00 -21.75 -10.61
C PRO A 30 -7.44 -21.69 -11.14
N SER A 31 -7.74 -22.45 -12.20
CA SER A 31 -9.06 -22.50 -12.84
C SER A 31 -10.05 -23.44 -12.16
N ARG A 32 -9.75 -23.94 -10.94
CA ARG A 32 -10.70 -24.73 -10.16
C ARG A 32 -11.80 -23.81 -9.60
N PHE A 33 -12.99 -23.87 -10.19
CA PHE A 33 -14.16 -23.13 -9.72
C PHE A 33 -15.23 -24.08 -9.18
N THR A 34 -15.76 -23.76 -8.01
CA THR A 34 -16.95 -24.39 -7.43
C THR A 34 -17.96 -23.29 -7.09
N ALA A 35 -19.25 -23.63 -7.04
CA ALA A 35 -20.30 -22.65 -6.71
C ALA A 35 -20.06 -21.98 -5.34
N SER A 36 -19.56 -22.74 -4.35
CA SER A 36 -19.18 -22.22 -3.04
C SER A 36 -17.95 -21.29 -3.11
N ALA A 37 -16.94 -21.63 -3.91
CA ALA A 37 -15.76 -20.79 -4.10
C ALA A 37 -16.13 -19.44 -4.74
N THR A 38 -17.10 -19.39 -5.65
CA THR A 38 -17.58 -18.15 -6.26
C THR A 38 -18.25 -17.22 -5.24
N VAL A 39 -19.11 -17.76 -4.35
CA VAL A 39 -19.76 -16.96 -3.30
C VAL A 39 -18.72 -16.41 -2.32
N GLN A 40 -17.78 -17.24 -1.89
CA GLN A 40 -16.68 -16.81 -1.01
C GLN A 40 -15.79 -15.76 -1.69
N PHE A 41 -15.51 -15.92 -2.97
CA PHE A 41 -14.73 -14.95 -3.74
C PHE A 41 -15.42 -13.58 -3.78
N VAL A 42 -16.72 -13.52 -4.04
CA VAL A 42 -17.47 -12.24 -4.03
C VAL A 42 -17.44 -11.59 -2.65
N ALA A 43 -17.71 -12.36 -1.59
CA ALA A 43 -17.68 -11.84 -0.23
C ALA A 43 -16.30 -11.29 0.16
N GLN A 44 -15.24 -12.05 -0.12
CA GLN A 44 -13.86 -11.63 0.17
C GLN A 44 -13.44 -10.38 -0.60
N ASN A 45 -13.81 -10.26 -1.88
CA ASN A 45 -13.49 -9.06 -2.67
C ASN A 45 -14.30 -7.84 -2.23
N ALA A 46 -15.53 -8.03 -1.73
CA ALA A 46 -16.32 -6.94 -1.17
C ALA A 46 -15.66 -6.33 0.06
N ASP A 47 -15.08 -7.14 0.95
CA ASP A 47 -14.34 -6.67 2.12
C ASP A 47 -13.13 -5.83 1.72
N VAL A 48 -12.39 -6.23 0.69
CA VAL A 48 -11.26 -5.45 0.16
C VAL A 48 -11.74 -4.09 -0.37
N ALA A 49 -12.81 -4.08 -1.16
CA ALA A 49 -13.40 -2.84 -1.68
C ALA A 49 -13.86 -1.91 -0.56
N PHE A 50 -14.49 -2.47 0.49
CA PHE A 50 -14.90 -1.70 1.66
C PHE A 50 -13.71 -1.07 2.37
N ASN A 51 -12.66 -1.86 2.65
CA ASN A 51 -11.47 -1.37 3.34
C ASN A 51 -10.73 -0.28 2.54
N LEU A 52 -10.68 -0.41 1.21
CA LEU A 52 -10.14 0.63 0.33
C LEU A 52 -10.89 1.96 0.47
N ILE A 53 -12.22 1.92 0.46
CA ILE A 53 -13.06 3.12 0.58
C ILE A 53 -12.98 3.70 2.00
N ALA A 54 -13.06 2.85 3.02
CA ALA A 54 -13.00 3.28 4.41
C ALA A 54 -11.70 4.02 4.72
N GLY A 55 -10.56 3.51 4.23
CA GLY A 55 -9.27 4.20 4.37
C GLY A 55 -9.25 5.58 3.72
N LYS A 56 -9.83 5.71 2.52
CA LYS A 56 -9.94 7.01 1.82
C LYS A 56 -10.83 8.01 2.54
N LEU A 57 -11.90 7.56 3.19
CA LEU A 57 -12.86 8.45 3.85
C LEU A 57 -12.46 8.86 5.28
N GLN A 58 -11.49 8.20 5.90
CA GLN A 58 -11.00 8.61 7.22
C GLN A 58 -10.48 10.06 7.16
N PRO A 59 -11.06 11.03 7.87
CA PRO A 59 -10.60 12.41 7.81
C PRO A 59 -9.14 12.52 8.28
N GLY A 60 -8.36 13.40 7.64
CA GLY A 60 -7.03 13.77 8.12
C GLY A 60 -7.12 14.29 9.55
N GLN A 61 -6.24 13.85 10.44
CA GLN A 61 -6.24 14.25 11.83
C GLN A 61 -5.60 15.64 12.00
N GLY A 62 -6.42 16.61 12.39
CA GLY A 62 -5.99 17.76 13.18
C GLY A 62 -5.42 18.97 12.44
N GLU A 63 -5.26 20.06 13.19
CA GLU A 63 -4.55 21.27 12.78
C GLU A 63 -3.14 20.93 12.27
N ILE A 64 -2.68 21.60 11.22
CA ILE A 64 -1.34 21.42 10.64
C ILE A 64 -0.30 22.03 11.57
N ARG A 65 0.02 21.33 12.67
CA ARG A 65 1.07 21.70 13.62
C ARG A 65 1.99 20.51 13.97
N PRO A 66 2.67 19.87 12.99
CA PRO A 66 3.71 18.90 13.31
C PRO A 66 4.85 19.56 14.09
N GLN A 67 5.47 18.85 15.03
CA GLN A 67 6.79 19.23 15.52
C GLN A 67 7.86 18.86 14.48
N PRO A 68 9.04 19.51 14.50
CA PRO A 68 10.18 19.05 13.69
C PRO A 68 10.47 17.57 13.92
N GLY A 69 10.53 16.78 12.84
CA GLY A 69 10.70 15.32 12.87
C GLY A 69 9.40 14.51 12.91
N GLU A 70 8.24 15.16 12.95
CA GLU A 70 6.94 14.49 12.92
C GLU A 70 6.22 14.76 11.58
N ALA A 71 5.37 13.82 11.16
CA ALA A 71 4.44 14.04 10.06
C ALA A 71 2.98 13.92 10.52
N VAL A 72 2.10 14.67 9.87
CA VAL A 72 0.65 14.60 10.09
C VAL A 72 -0.07 14.34 8.77
N LEU A 73 -1.22 13.66 8.86
CA LEU A 73 -2.18 13.56 7.75
C LEU A 73 -3.19 14.69 7.90
N ALA A 74 -3.08 15.72 7.06
CA ALA A 74 -3.97 16.86 7.05
C ALA A 74 -4.94 16.82 5.85
N SER A 75 -6.00 17.62 5.91
CA SER A 75 -6.84 17.92 4.74
C SER A 75 -6.55 19.36 4.30
N VAL A 76 -5.90 19.52 3.14
CA VAL A 76 -5.55 20.82 2.54
C VAL A 76 -6.35 20.96 1.25
N ASP A 77 -7.13 22.02 1.12
CA ASP A 77 -8.04 22.25 -0.02
C ASP A 77 -8.97 21.07 -0.33
N GLY A 78 -9.40 20.35 0.72
CA GLY A 78 -10.26 19.16 0.60
C GLY A 78 -9.54 17.90 0.12
N LYS A 79 -8.21 17.92 0.01
CA LYS A 79 -7.37 16.78 -0.36
C LYS A 79 -6.52 16.32 0.83
N LYS A 80 -6.41 15.02 0.99
CA LYS A 80 -5.50 14.42 1.98
C LYS A 80 -4.06 14.72 1.59
N THR A 81 -3.33 15.29 2.53
CA THR A 81 -1.94 15.70 2.36
C THR A 81 -1.15 15.25 3.57
N GLY A 82 -0.08 14.50 3.33
CA GLY A 82 0.91 14.17 4.33
C GLY A 82 1.86 15.36 4.45
N VAL A 83 1.99 15.92 5.64
CA VAL A 83 2.86 17.08 5.92
C VAL A 83 3.89 16.68 6.95
N TYR A 84 5.17 16.76 6.57
CA TYR A 84 6.33 16.54 7.42
C TYR A 84 7.12 17.84 7.57
N ILE A 85 7.62 18.12 8.77
CA ILE A 85 8.50 19.27 9.03
C ILE A 85 9.88 18.75 9.43
N ASP A 86 10.92 19.14 8.69
CA ASP A 86 12.29 18.72 8.99
C ASP A 86 12.90 19.51 10.18
N ALA A 87 14.12 19.14 10.58
CA ALA A 87 14.84 19.80 11.66
C ALA A 87 15.20 21.27 11.35
N GLN A 88 15.24 21.64 10.07
CA GLN A 88 15.49 22.99 9.55
C GLN A 88 14.18 23.78 9.37
N ARG A 89 13.03 23.23 9.81
CA ARG A 89 11.68 23.79 9.66
C ARG A 89 11.22 23.94 8.21
N GLN A 90 11.80 23.19 7.28
CA GLN A 90 11.26 23.05 5.93
C GLN A 90 10.04 22.14 5.95
N VAL A 91 9.06 22.48 5.11
CA VAL A 91 7.81 21.74 4.98
C VAL A 91 7.92 20.84 3.76
N HIS A 92 7.71 19.54 3.98
CA HIS A 92 7.57 18.55 2.94
C HIS A 92 6.12 18.11 2.92
N ALA A 93 5.45 18.29 1.79
CA ALA A 93 4.04 17.94 1.66
C ALA A 93 3.79 17.14 0.39
N VAL A 94 3.03 16.05 0.53
CA VAL A 94 2.75 15.10 -0.54
C VAL A 94 1.32 14.59 -0.48
N ASP A 95 0.79 14.18 -1.64
CA ASP A 95 -0.44 13.40 -1.70
C ASP A 95 -0.18 11.99 -1.14
N THR A 96 -1.00 11.58 -0.18
CA THR A 96 -0.85 10.27 0.50
C THR A 96 -1.59 9.14 -0.21
N THR A 97 -2.00 9.35 -1.46
CA THR A 97 -2.54 8.32 -2.32
C THR A 97 -1.40 7.53 -2.97
N CYS A 98 -1.26 6.26 -2.60
CA CYS A 98 -0.27 5.37 -3.19
C CYS A 98 -0.46 5.28 -4.72
N THR A 99 0.62 5.51 -5.47
CA THR A 99 0.62 5.46 -6.94
C THR A 99 0.47 4.06 -7.54
N HIS A 100 0.51 2.99 -6.72
CA HIS A 100 0.26 1.63 -7.20
C HIS A 100 -1.22 1.37 -7.50
N LEU A 101 -2.07 1.37 -6.48
CA LEU A 101 -3.51 1.08 -6.58
C LEU A 101 -4.38 2.06 -5.77
N GLY A 102 -3.81 3.18 -5.34
CA GLY A 102 -4.55 4.26 -4.72
C GLY A 102 -4.91 4.05 -3.25
N CYS A 103 -4.27 3.14 -2.53
CA CYS A 103 -4.43 3.04 -1.08
C CYS A 103 -3.90 4.29 -0.37
N GLU A 104 -4.48 4.65 0.77
CA GLU A 104 -3.92 5.70 1.63
C GLU A 104 -2.66 5.21 2.35
N LEU A 105 -1.63 6.05 2.33
CA LEU A 105 -0.35 5.81 3.00
C LEU A 105 -0.44 6.14 4.50
N GLN A 106 0.46 5.54 5.27
CA GLN A 106 0.66 5.80 6.69
C GLN A 106 2.08 6.30 6.93
N TRP A 107 2.25 7.23 7.87
CA TRP A 107 3.58 7.69 8.24
C TRP A 107 4.29 6.69 9.15
N ASN A 108 5.55 6.40 8.84
CA ASN A 108 6.45 5.60 9.65
C ASN A 108 7.51 6.50 10.29
N ASN A 109 7.32 6.84 11.57
CA ASN A 109 8.24 7.68 12.33
C ASN A 109 9.65 7.08 12.47
N ALA A 110 9.81 5.75 12.45
CA ALA A 110 11.12 5.13 12.68
C ALA A 110 12.03 5.23 11.44
N GLU A 111 11.44 5.24 10.24
CA GLU A 111 12.18 5.25 8.98
C GLU A 111 11.97 6.53 8.16
N HIS A 112 11.18 7.47 8.70
CA HIS A 112 10.79 8.72 8.02
C HIS A 112 10.25 8.50 6.60
N SER A 113 9.33 7.54 6.48
CA SER A 113 8.75 7.12 5.20
C SER A 113 7.22 7.09 5.23
N TRP A 114 6.62 7.27 4.06
CA TRP A 114 5.21 6.97 3.82
C TRP A 114 5.08 5.52 3.34
N ASP A 115 4.41 4.69 4.14
CA ASP A 115 4.29 3.26 3.90
C ASP A 115 2.86 2.89 3.48
N CYS A 116 2.74 2.13 2.40
CA CYS A 116 1.47 1.63 1.89
C CYS A 116 1.11 0.28 2.54
N PRO A 117 0.05 0.20 3.36
CA PRO A 117 -0.29 -1.04 4.07
C PRO A 117 -0.86 -2.14 3.14
N CYS A 118 -1.20 -1.80 1.89
CA CYS A 118 -1.83 -2.73 0.96
C CYS A 118 -0.82 -3.73 0.36
N HIS A 119 0.28 -3.22 -0.20
CA HIS A 119 1.25 -4.03 -0.95
C HIS A 119 2.71 -3.70 -0.60
N GLY A 120 2.94 -2.86 0.41
CA GLY A 120 4.27 -2.57 0.92
C GLY A 120 5.08 -1.55 0.12
N SER A 121 4.46 -0.78 -0.79
CA SER A 121 5.18 0.35 -1.42
C SER A 121 5.57 1.38 -0.37
N ARG A 122 6.77 1.94 -0.50
CA ARG A 122 7.32 2.91 0.44
C ARG A 122 7.85 4.12 -0.30
N PHE A 123 7.66 5.29 0.31
CA PHE A 123 8.07 6.57 -0.25
C PHE A 123 8.82 7.37 0.82
N ASP A 124 9.78 8.18 0.43
CA ASP A 124 10.44 9.09 1.37
C ASP A 124 9.56 10.30 1.72
N LEU A 125 10.05 11.17 2.60
CA LEU A 125 9.38 12.41 3.01
C LEU A 125 9.05 13.36 1.85
N ASP A 126 9.78 13.29 0.74
CA ASP A 126 9.58 14.10 -0.47
C ASP A 126 8.66 13.41 -1.50
N GLY A 127 8.28 12.16 -1.24
CA GLY A 127 7.39 11.36 -2.06
C GLY A 127 8.10 10.48 -3.10
N GLU A 128 9.43 10.43 -3.11
CA GLU A 128 10.18 9.56 -4.02
C GLU A 128 10.04 8.10 -3.62
N VAL A 129 10.04 7.19 -4.60
CA VAL A 129 9.86 5.76 -4.35
C VAL A 129 11.11 5.18 -3.68
N LEU A 130 10.94 4.63 -2.48
CA LEU A 130 11.95 3.85 -1.78
C LEU A 130 11.81 2.35 -2.09
N GLU A 131 10.58 1.84 -2.11
CA GLU A 131 10.31 0.42 -2.33
C GLU A 131 9.01 0.21 -3.14
N GLY A 132 9.05 -0.74 -4.08
CA GLY A 132 7.93 -1.09 -4.95
C GLY A 132 6.82 -1.86 -4.22
N PRO A 133 5.71 -2.19 -4.90
CA PRO A 133 5.52 -2.23 -6.36
C PRO A 133 5.21 -0.89 -7.06
N ALA A 134 4.98 0.20 -6.33
CA ALA A 134 4.82 1.52 -6.94
C ALA A 134 6.08 1.91 -7.74
N MET A 135 5.88 2.50 -8.92
CA MET A 135 6.98 2.92 -9.83
C MET A 135 7.01 4.43 -10.07
N GLN A 136 6.08 5.18 -9.46
CA GLN A 136 5.93 6.62 -9.63
C GLN A 136 5.97 7.29 -8.27
N ALA A 137 6.69 8.42 -8.17
CA ALA A 137 6.70 9.25 -6.98
C ALA A 137 5.31 9.85 -6.68
N LEU A 138 5.09 10.22 -5.42
CA LEU A 138 3.87 10.91 -4.99
C LEU A 138 3.83 12.33 -5.56
N GLU A 139 2.61 12.86 -5.74
CA GLU A 139 2.40 14.25 -6.13
C GLU A 139 2.82 15.16 -4.97
N LYS A 140 3.79 16.06 -5.20
CA LYS A 140 4.13 17.09 -4.22
C LYS A 140 2.98 18.08 -4.07
N ARG A 141 2.74 18.53 -2.85
CA ARG A 141 1.70 19.48 -2.49
C ARG A 141 2.34 20.75 -1.96
N ASP A 142 1.79 21.89 -2.34
CA ASP A 142 2.16 23.18 -1.73
C ASP A 142 1.27 23.40 -0.50
N VAL A 143 1.88 23.52 0.68
CA VAL A 143 1.17 23.76 1.93
C VAL A 143 1.75 24.98 2.62
N VAL A 144 0.89 25.95 2.91
CA VAL A 144 1.24 27.11 3.76
C VAL A 144 0.83 26.77 5.18
N LEU A 145 1.81 26.73 6.10
CA LEU A 145 1.50 26.54 7.51
C LEU A 145 0.77 27.76 8.06
N PRO A 146 -0.30 27.59 8.85
CA PRO A 146 -0.92 28.70 9.57
C PRO A 146 0.10 29.31 10.56
N GLU A 147 0.09 30.65 10.68
CA GLU A 147 0.95 31.41 11.61
C GLU A 147 0.76 31.01 13.09
#